data_AF-A0AA90NM13-F1
#
_entry.id   AF-A0AA90NM13-F1
#
_cell.length_a   1.000
_cell.length_b   1.000
_cell.length_c   1.000
_cell.angle_alpha   90.00
_cell.angle_beta   90.00
_cell.angle_gamma   90.00
#
_symmetry.space_group_name_H-M   'P 1'
#
loop_
_entity.id
_entity.type
_entity.pdbx_description
1 polymer ?
#
loop_
_entity_poly.entity_id
_entity_poly.type
_entity_poly.pdbx_seq_one_letter_code
_entity_poly.pdbx_strand_id
1 'polypeptide(L)'
;MGIRSGDLVGTATSHEIRTRYRAVYRGVRMPAAAAIGLIDRIEAALQLYPDAVLCGWTAAALHGVAYTANRPVEIWLPARRARRGIVVRCGAMPDDDVLVREALPLTTGVRTAVDLTRYVEGDDGIAALDQCLRADRYGRAMTTRDEVAAYLGRATVTCTGRIGSGARCGGPTDVRNRHPRRTRGCCSIAPV
;
A
#
# COMPACT_ATOMS: atom_id res chain seq x y z
N MET A 1 9.72 -19.91 -1.87
CA MET A 1 9.66 -19.50 -0.45
C MET A 1 11.03 -19.05 0.06
N GLY A 2 11.10 -17.89 0.73
CA GLY A 2 12.31 -17.38 1.38
C GLY A 2 12.63 -18.08 2.70
N ILE A 3 13.91 -18.07 3.08
CA ILE A 3 14.45 -18.67 4.30
C ILE A 3 15.06 -17.55 5.16
N ARG A 4 14.81 -17.57 6.48
CA ARG A 4 15.44 -16.59 7.39
C ARG A 4 16.95 -16.80 7.39
N SER A 5 17.70 -15.69 7.39
CA SER A 5 19.17 -15.77 7.42
C SER A 5 19.72 -16.50 8.64
N GLY A 6 19.02 -16.44 9.78
CA GLY A 6 19.42 -17.13 11.02
C GLY A 6 19.36 -18.65 10.87
N ASP A 7 18.27 -19.16 10.29
CA ASP A 7 18.03 -20.59 10.09
C ASP A 7 19.11 -21.21 9.19
N LEU A 8 19.58 -20.46 8.19
CA LEU A 8 20.63 -20.92 7.28
C LEU A 8 21.98 -21.15 7.97
N VAL A 9 22.29 -20.42 9.05
CA VAL A 9 23.58 -20.57 9.77
C VAL A 9 23.68 -21.94 10.44
N GLY A 10 22.55 -22.54 10.82
CA GLY A 10 22.51 -23.88 11.42
C GLY A 10 22.56 -25.03 10.39
N THR A 11 22.23 -24.77 9.13
CA THR A 11 22.05 -25.81 8.11
C THR A 11 23.05 -25.74 6.95
N ALA A 12 23.76 -24.62 6.78
CA ALA A 12 24.68 -24.40 5.67
C ALA A 12 25.94 -23.64 6.11
N THR A 13 27.04 -23.89 5.42
CA THR A 13 28.30 -23.17 5.69
C THR A 13 28.23 -21.72 5.22
N SER A 14 29.04 -20.84 5.81
CA SER A 14 29.14 -19.42 5.39
C SER A 14 29.46 -19.26 3.90
N HIS A 15 30.25 -20.18 3.34
CA HIS A 15 30.58 -20.19 1.91
C HIS A 15 29.32 -20.48 1.07
N GLU A 16 28.54 -21.51 1.42
CA GLU A 16 27.31 -21.86 0.72
C GLU A 16 26.24 -20.77 0.81
N ILE A 17 26.08 -20.13 1.98
CA ILE A 17 25.14 -19.02 2.14
C ILE A 17 25.47 -17.85 1.20
N ARG A 18 26.76 -17.62 0.96
CA ARG A 18 27.23 -16.54 0.07
C ARG A 18 27.07 -16.88 -1.41
N THR A 19 27.32 -18.12 -1.80
CA THR A 19 27.34 -18.53 -3.22
C THR A 19 26.00 -19.05 -3.73
N ARG A 20 25.22 -19.75 -2.89
CA ARG A 20 23.97 -20.42 -3.27
C ARG A 20 22.71 -19.65 -2.89
N TYR A 21 22.82 -18.61 -2.08
CA TYR A 21 21.68 -17.83 -1.62
C TYR A 21 21.87 -16.33 -1.85
N ARG A 22 20.80 -15.64 -2.25
CA ARG A 22 20.74 -14.18 -2.40
C ARG A 22 19.73 -13.58 -1.43
N ALA A 23 20.01 -12.38 -0.92
CA ALA A 23 19.08 -11.67 -0.06
C ALA A 23 17.94 -11.07 -0.88
N VAL A 24 16.69 -11.37 -0.51
CA VAL A 24 15.51 -10.64 -1.01
C VAL A 24 15.37 -9.35 -0.20
N TYR A 25 15.36 -9.51 1.12
CA TYR A 25 15.44 -8.43 2.11
C TYR A 25 16.47 -8.79 3.17
N ARG A 26 16.93 -7.81 3.95
CA ARG A 26 17.89 -8.08 5.04
C ARG A 26 17.32 -9.10 6.04
N GLY A 27 17.87 -10.31 6.11
CA GLY A 27 17.37 -11.35 7.03
C GLY A 27 16.40 -12.37 6.39
N VAL A 28 16.09 -12.23 5.10
CA VAL A 28 15.41 -13.26 4.30
C VAL A 28 16.21 -13.49 3.02
N ARG A 29 16.64 -14.73 2.81
CA ARG A 29 17.39 -15.15 1.63
C ARG A 29 16.60 -16.18 0.83
N MET A 30 16.89 -16.26 -0.46
CA MET A 30 16.36 -17.27 -1.36
C MET A 30 17.48 -17.95 -2.12
N PRO A 31 17.30 -19.19 -2.58
CA PRO A 31 18.22 -19.83 -3.51
C PRO A 31 18.51 -18.93 -4.72
N ALA A 32 19.79 -18.79 -5.06
CA ALA A 32 20.25 -17.85 -6.08
C ALA A 32 19.81 -18.24 -7.51
N ALA A 33 19.52 -19.52 -7.75
CA ALA A 33 19.16 -20.07 -9.06
C ALA A 33 17.71 -19.76 -9.50
N ALA A 34 16.80 -19.45 -8.58
CA ALA A 34 15.42 -19.12 -8.94
C ALA A 34 15.34 -17.73 -9.61
N ALA A 35 14.23 -17.35 -10.25
CA ALA A 35 13.92 -15.92 -10.46
C ALA A 35 13.20 -15.39 -9.20
N ILE A 36 13.40 -14.12 -8.80
CA ILE A 36 12.59 -13.53 -7.72
C ILE A 36 11.37 -12.85 -8.36
N GLY A 37 10.19 -13.43 -8.17
CA GLY A 37 8.93 -12.84 -8.59
C GLY A 37 8.36 -11.83 -7.59
N LEU A 38 7.21 -11.24 -7.92
CA LEU A 38 6.46 -10.40 -6.99
C LEU A 38 6.01 -11.20 -5.76
N ILE A 39 5.48 -12.41 -5.97
CA ILE A 39 4.99 -13.28 -4.89
C ILE A 39 6.11 -13.64 -3.92
N ASP A 40 7.31 -13.98 -4.40
CA ASP A 40 8.46 -14.24 -3.53
C ASP A 40 8.82 -13.05 -2.64
N ARG A 41 8.73 -11.83 -3.19
CA ARG A 41 8.97 -10.60 -2.42
C ARG A 41 7.85 -10.35 -1.40
N ILE A 42 6.60 -10.62 -1.75
CA ILE A 42 5.46 -10.52 -0.83
C ILE A 42 5.63 -11.50 0.32
N GLU A 43 5.89 -12.78 0.04
CA GLU A 43 6.14 -13.79 1.07
C GLU A 43 7.30 -13.40 1.98
N ALA A 44 8.41 -12.92 1.41
CA ALA A 44 9.55 -12.47 2.19
C ALA A 44 9.22 -11.26 3.08
N ALA A 45 8.34 -10.35 2.62
CA ALA A 45 7.88 -9.21 3.40
C ALA A 45 6.94 -9.65 4.54
N LEU A 46 5.98 -10.54 4.27
CA LEU A 46 5.04 -11.07 5.26
C LEU A 46 5.73 -11.96 6.30
N GLN A 47 6.78 -12.69 5.92
CA GLN A 47 7.64 -13.37 6.90
C GLN A 47 8.21 -12.36 7.90
N LEU A 48 8.72 -11.23 7.42
CA LEU A 48 9.31 -10.18 8.27
C LEU A 48 8.27 -9.41 9.10
N TYR A 49 7.06 -9.28 8.57
CA TYR A 49 5.96 -8.53 9.15
C TYR A 49 4.66 -9.33 9.03
N PRO A 50 4.39 -10.28 9.95
CA PRO A 50 3.23 -11.18 9.86
C PRO A 50 1.89 -10.45 9.88
N ASP A 51 1.81 -9.32 10.60
CA ASP A 51 0.59 -8.52 10.75
C ASP A 51 0.46 -7.43 9.65
N ALA A 52 1.28 -7.49 8.61
CA ALA A 52 1.25 -6.50 7.54
C ALA A 52 0.10 -6.74 6.57
N VAL A 53 -0.57 -5.67 6.17
CA VAL A 53 -1.55 -5.69 5.09
C VAL A 53 -0.89 -5.17 3.81
N LEU A 54 -1.00 -5.89 2.70
CA LEU A 54 -0.46 -5.44 1.41
C LEU A 54 -1.28 -4.26 0.89
N CYS A 55 -0.63 -3.19 0.43
CA CYS A 55 -1.31 -1.96 0.01
C CYS A 55 -0.76 -1.41 -1.30
N GLY A 56 -1.30 -0.27 -1.76
CA GLY A 56 -0.78 0.50 -2.89
C GLY A 56 -0.58 -0.33 -4.16
N TRP A 57 0.57 -0.19 -4.81
CA TRP A 57 0.85 -0.90 -6.06
C TRP A 57 0.95 -2.42 -5.90
N THR A 58 1.28 -2.91 -4.70
CA THR A 58 1.32 -4.35 -4.44
C THR A 58 -0.09 -4.94 -4.40
N ALA A 59 -1.01 -4.29 -3.68
CA ALA A 59 -2.42 -4.68 -3.69
C ALA A 59 -3.03 -4.55 -5.09
N ALA A 60 -2.71 -3.47 -5.83
CA ALA A 60 -3.19 -3.27 -7.19
C ALA A 60 -2.73 -4.39 -8.14
N ALA A 61 -1.46 -4.81 -8.03
CA ALA A 61 -0.93 -5.92 -8.81
C ALA A 61 -1.70 -7.22 -8.53
N LEU A 62 -1.94 -7.50 -7.25
CA LEU A 62 -2.73 -8.66 -6.86
C LEU A 62 -4.15 -8.56 -7.42
N HIS A 63 -4.79 -7.39 -7.38
CA HIS A 63 -6.11 -7.09 -7.96
C HIS A 63 -6.18 -7.20 -9.49
N GLY A 64 -5.07 -7.48 -10.16
CA GLY A 64 -5.05 -7.71 -11.61
C GLY A 64 -4.85 -6.43 -12.42
N VAL A 65 -4.44 -5.33 -11.79
CA VAL A 65 -4.09 -4.10 -12.49
C VAL A 65 -2.82 -4.34 -13.33
N ALA A 66 -2.86 -3.96 -14.60
CA ALA A 66 -1.83 -4.33 -15.58
C ALA A 66 -0.47 -3.61 -15.37
N TYR A 67 -0.47 -2.33 -14.99
CA TYR A 67 0.75 -1.50 -15.01
C TYR A 67 1.43 -1.39 -13.63
N THR A 68 1.80 -2.56 -13.09
CA THR A 68 2.31 -2.69 -11.72
C THR A 68 3.73 -3.29 -11.65
N ALA A 69 4.35 -3.54 -12.79
CA ALA A 69 5.66 -4.18 -12.88
C ALA A 69 6.79 -3.36 -12.24
N ASN A 70 7.80 -4.07 -11.72
CA ASN A 70 9.06 -3.52 -11.18
C ASN A 70 8.93 -2.54 -10.00
N ARG A 71 7.80 -2.55 -9.28
CA ARG A 71 7.63 -1.72 -8.09
C ARG A 71 8.11 -2.45 -6.82
N PRO A 72 8.58 -1.72 -5.79
CA PRO A 72 8.86 -2.31 -4.48
C PRO A 72 7.57 -2.83 -3.84
N VAL A 73 7.71 -3.80 -2.93
CA VAL A 73 6.57 -4.28 -2.15
C VAL A 73 6.12 -3.18 -1.20
N GLU A 74 4.83 -2.89 -1.18
CA GLU A 74 4.21 -1.92 -0.28
C GLU A 74 3.38 -2.67 0.76
N ILE A 75 3.61 -2.32 2.03
CA ILE A 75 2.88 -2.87 3.16
C ILE A 75 2.36 -1.74 4.05
N TRP A 76 1.25 -2.02 4.73
CA TRP A 76 0.68 -1.19 5.77
C TRP A 76 0.93 -1.80 7.14
N LEU A 77 1.36 -0.97 8.09
CA LEU A 77 1.62 -1.35 9.47
C LEU A 77 0.96 -0.37 10.46
N PRO A 78 0.57 -0.80 11.66
CA PRO A 78 0.02 0.10 12.68
C PRO A 78 1.04 1.14 13.18
N ALA A 79 2.33 0.83 13.08
CA ALA A 79 3.42 1.70 13.51
C ALA A 79 4.46 1.91 12.41
N ARG A 80 5.07 3.10 12.40
CA ARG A 80 6.11 3.45 11.43
C ARG A 80 7.33 2.54 11.55
N ARG A 81 7.70 1.89 10.45
CA ARG A 81 8.93 1.12 10.29
C ARG A 81 9.62 1.52 8.99
N ALA A 82 10.91 1.25 8.90
CA ALA A 82 11.69 1.48 7.69
C ALA A 82 12.51 0.23 7.37
N ARG A 83 12.48 -0.18 6.10
CA ARG A 83 13.29 -1.29 5.61
C ARG A 83 13.57 -1.09 4.13
N ARG A 84 14.85 -1.17 3.76
CA ARG A 84 15.28 -1.00 2.36
C ARG A 84 14.59 -2.04 1.46
N GLY A 85 14.01 -1.58 0.35
CA GLY A 85 13.31 -2.42 -0.62
C GLY A 85 11.84 -2.70 -0.32
N ILE A 86 11.32 -2.20 0.80
CA ILE A 86 9.91 -2.27 1.18
C ILE A 86 9.42 -0.84 1.44
N VAL A 87 8.32 -0.46 0.81
CA VAL A 87 7.62 0.77 1.14
C VAL A 87 6.68 0.44 2.30
N VAL A 88 6.90 1.08 3.44
CA VAL A 88 6.06 0.91 4.62
C VAL A 88 5.18 2.13 4.76
N ARG A 89 3.87 1.92 4.68
CA ARG A 89 2.84 2.88 5.05
C ARG A 89 2.37 2.58 6.46
N CYS A 90 1.92 3.60 7.18
CA CYS A 90 1.46 3.42 8.54
C CYS A 90 0.26 4.28 8.90
N GLY A 91 -0.57 3.75 9.80
CA GLY A 91 -1.77 4.39 10.32
C GLY A 91 -2.78 3.35 10.78
N ALA A 92 -3.94 3.81 11.25
CA ALA A 92 -5.07 2.93 11.49
C ALA A 92 -5.56 2.35 10.15
N MET A 93 -5.92 1.06 10.15
CA MET A 93 -6.55 0.38 9.04
C MET A 93 -7.85 -0.23 9.57
N PRO A 94 -9.02 0.25 9.10
CA PRO A 94 -10.29 -0.38 9.42
C PRO A 94 -10.35 -1.81 8.87
N ASP A 95 -10.99 -2.72 9.58
CA ASP A 95 -11.13 -4.12 9.14
C ASP A 95 -11.89 -4.21 7.80
N ASP A 96 -12.88 -3.33 7.58
CA ASP A 96 -13.63 -3.22 6.32
C ASP A 96 -12.79 -2.81 5.10
N ASP A 97 -11.59 -2.27 5.33
CA ASP A 97 -10.64 -1.89 4.28
C ASP A 97 -9.67 -3.01 3.92
N VAL A 98 -9.76 -4.16 4.59
CA VAL A 98 -8.91 -5.32 4.39
C VAL A 98 -9.72 -6.48 3.81
N LEU A 99 -9.14 -7.17 2.84
CA LEU A 99 -9.61 -8.47 2.37
C LEU A 99 -8.47 -9.47 2.36
N VAL A 100 -8.81 -10.75 2.38
CA VAL A 100 -7.83 -11.83 2.22
C VAL A 100 -8.08 -12.51 0.89
N ARG A 101 -7.04 -12.58 0.05
CA ARG A 101 -7.08 -13.35 -1.20
C ARG A 101 -5.87 -14.26 -1.27
N GLU A 102 -6.09 -15.55 -1.53
CA GLU A 102 -5.01 -16.55 -1.58
C GLU A 102 -4.12 -16.54 -0.32
N ALA A 103 -4.75 -16.39 0.85
CA ALA A 103 -4.10 -16.24 2.16
C ALA A 103 -3.22 -14.98 2.34
N LEU A 104 -3.26 -14.04 1.40
CA LEU A 104 -2.57 -12.75 1.50
C LEU A 104 -3.56 -11.69 2.01
N PRO A 105 -3.30 -11.01 3.14
CA PRO A 105 -4.06 -9.85 3.56
C PRO A 105 -3.69 -8.65 2.68
N LEU A 106 -4.68 -8.01 2.07
CA LEU A 106 -4.49 -6.83 1.22
C LEU A 106 -5.64 -5.85 1.33
N THR A 107 -5.40 -4.60 0.93
CA THR A 107 -6.45 -3.57 0.91
C THR A 107 -7.56 -3.91 -0.09
N THR A 108 -8.81 -3.52 0.21
CA THR A 108 -9.92 -3.63 -0.74
C THR A 108 -9.64 -2.90 -2.04
N GLY A 109 -10.33 -3.24 -3.12
CA GLY A 109 -10.17 -2.55 -4.41
C GLY A 109 -10.38 -1.04 -4.27
N VAL A 110 -11.49 -0.65 -3.62
CA VAL A 110 -11.81 0.76 -3.38
C VAL A 110 -10.71 1.47 -2.58
N ARG A 111 -10.26 0.86 -1.47
CA ARG A 111 -9.17 1.39 -0.66
C ARG A 111 -7.88 1.54 -1.46
N THR A 112 -7.56 0.53 -2.27
CA THR A 112 -6.35 0.50 -3.10
C THR A 112 -6.36 1.64 -4.12
N ALA A 113 -7.49 1.87 -4.81
CA ALA A 113 -7.63 2.97 -5.76
C ALA A 113 -7.44 4.34 -5.08
N VAL A 114 -8.03 4.50 -3.90
CA VAL A 114 -7.87 5.73 -3.11
C VAL A 114 -6.44 5.90 -2.58
N ASP A 115 -5.78 4.84 -2.14
CA ASP A 115 -4.39 4.91 -1.68
C ASP A 115 -3.44 5.25 -2.83
N LEU A 116 -3.65 4.68 -4.02
CA LEU A 116 -2.88 5.02 -5.21
C LEU A 116 -3.00 6.51 -5.55
N THR A 117 -4.23 7.05 -5.59
CA THR A 117 -4.43 8.49 -5.85
C THR A 117 -3.85 9.40 -4.76
N ARG A 118 -3.79 8.93 -3.50
CA ARG A 118 -3.24 9.70 -2.38
C ARG A 118 -1.71 9.74 -2.37
N TYR A 119 -1.08 8.67 -2.81
CA TYR A 119 0.35 8.46 -2.60
C TYR A 119 1.19 8.42 -3.87
N VAL A 120 0.57 8.31 -5.04
CA VAL A 120 1.23 8.41 -6.33
C VAL A 120 1.09 9.85 -6.82
N GLU A 121 2.23 10.47 -7.12
CA GLU A 121 2.28 11.89 -7.45
C GLU A 121 1.95 12.13 -8.93
N GLY A 122 1.36 13.31 -9.21
CA GLY A 122 1.14 13.79 -10.57
C GLY A 122 0.22 12.91 -11.40
N ASP A 123 0.50 12.87 -12.71
CA ASP A 123 -0.32 12.17 -13.70
C ASP A 123 -0.36 10.65 -13.49
N ASP A 124 0.67 10.08 -12.85
CA ASP A 124 0.72 8.65 -12.52
C ASP A 124 -0.40 8.26 -11.54
N GLY A 125 -0.81 9.15 -10.65
CA GLY A 125 -1.94 8.91 -9.74
C GLY A 125 -3.28 8.85 -10.48
N ILE A 126 -3.44 9.71 -11.50
CA ILE A 126 -4.62 9.71 -12.37
C ILE A 126 -4.64 8.44 -13.21
N ALA A 127 -3.51 8.08 -13.82
CA ALA A 127 -3.38 6.86 -14.61
C ALA A 127 -3.60 5.60 -13.76
N ALA A 128 -3.17 5.60 -12.50
CA ALA A 128 -3.43 4.52 -11.57
C ALA A 128 -4.92 4.36 -11.28
N LEU A 129 -5.63 5.45 -11.02
CA LEU A 129 -7.08 5.43 -10.81
C LEU A 129 -7.84 4.99 -12.06
N ASP A 130 -7.47 5.50 -13.23
CA ASP A 130 -8.09 5.12 -14.50
C ASP A 130 -8.04 3.60 -14.71
N GLN A 131 -6.88 2.99 -14.48
CA GLN A 131 -6.72 1.54 -14.59
C GLN A 131 -7.53 0.76 -13.56
N CYS A 132 -7.74 1.31 -12.37
CA CYS A 132 -8.57 0.71 -11.33
C CYS A 132 -10.06 0.68 -11.74
N LEU A 133 -10.51 1.73 -12.44
CA LEU A 133 -11.89 1.89 -12.92
C LEU A 133 -12.13 1.22 -14.27
N ARG A 134 -11.06 0.97 -15.02
CA ARG A 134 -11.13 0.36 -16.35
C ARG A 134 -11.65 -1.07 -16.26
N ALA A 135 -12.74 -1.33 -16.98
CA ALA A 135 -13.25 -2.68 -17.15
C ALA A 135 -12.28 -3.52 -18.02
N ASP A 136 -12.05 -4.76 -17.60
CA ASP A 136 -11.38 -5.78 -18.40
C ASP A 136 -12.26 -6.21 -19.59
N ARG A 137 -11.73 -7.10 -20.43
CA ARG A 137 -12.46 -7.66 -21.58
C ARG A 137 -13.75 -8.41 -21.22
N TYR A 138 -14.00 -8.67 -19.94
CA TYR A 138 -15.16 -9.35 -19.40
C TYR A 138 -16.11 -8.39 -18.65
N GLY A 139 -15.88 -7.08 -18.74
CA GLY A 139 -16.69 -6.07 -18.07
C GLY A 139 -16.40 -5.91 -16.58
N ARG A 140 -15.34 -6.52 -16.04
CA ARG A 140 -14.98 -6.44 -14.62
C ARG A 140 -13.93 -5.36 -14.42
N ALA A 141 -14.21 -4.40 -13.55
CA ALA A 141 -13.23 -3.43 -13.05
C ALA A 141 -12.79 -3.83 -11.64
N MET A 142 -11.66 -3.31 -11.18
CA MET A 142 -11.24 -3.52 -9.78
C MET A 142 -12.21 -2.82 -8.82
N THR A 143 -12.67 -1.63 -9.18
CA THR A 143 -13.65 -0.84 -8.44
C THR A 143 -14.46 0.00 -9.42
N THR A 144 -15.64 0.43 -8.99
CA THR A 144 -16.48 1.38 -9.74
C THR A 144 -16.30 2.81 -9.24
N ARG A 145 -16.69 3.78 -10.08
CA ARG A 145 -16.69 5.20 -9.71
C ARG A 145 -17.60 5.45 -8.49
N ASP A 146 -18.75 4.81 -8.45
CA ASP A 146 -19.74 5.01 -7.39
C ASP A 146 -19.25 4.45 -6.06
N GLU A 147 -18.56 3.30 -6.07
CA GLU A 147 -17.92 2.75 -4.86
C GLU A 147 -16.81 3.67 -4.34
N VAL A 148 -15.97 4.22 -5.23
CA VAL A 148 -14.94 5.19 -4.84
C VAL A 148 -15.58 6.46 -4.26
N ALA A 149 -16.63 6.98 -4.90
CA ALA A 149 -17.36 8.14 -4.40
C ALA A 149 -18.00 7.87 -3.03
N ALA A 150 -18.65 6.72 -2.86
CA ALA A 150 -19.25 6.30 -1.59
C ALA A 150 -18.19 6.12 -0.49
N TYR A 151 -17.03 5.54 -0.82
CA TYR A 151 -15.91 5.42 0.10
C TYR A 151 -15.35 6.78 0.53
N LEU A 152 -15.14 7.70 -0.41
CA LEU A 152 -14.68 9.05 -0.09
C LEU A 152 -15.74 9.85 0.70
N GLY A 153 -17.03 9.56 0.49
CA GLY A 153 -18.13 10.12 1.27
C GLY A 153 -18.20 9.62 2.72
N ARG A 154 -17.71 8.39 2.99
CA ARG A 154 -17.57 7.86 4.37
C ARG A 154 -16.47 8.56 5.15
N ALA A 155 -15.44 9.04 4.45
CA ALA A 155 -14.36 9.81 5.06
C ALA A 155 -14.88 11.20 5.44
N THR A 156 -15.45 11.35 6.63
CA THR A 156 -15.66 12.68 7.21
C THR A 156 -14.31 13.38 7.33
N VAL A 157 -14.10 14.39 6.49
CA VAL A 157 -13.02 15.37 6.71
C VAL A 157 -13.34 16.08 8.02
N THR A 158 -12.80 15.56 9.12
CA THR A 158 -12.91 16.22 10.40
C THR A 158 -11.86 17.32 10.39
N CYS A 159 -12.28 18.56 10.11
CA CYS A 159 -11.44 19.73 10.32
C CYS A 159 -11.17 19.85 11.83
N THR A 160 -10.10 19.22 12.31
CA THR A 160 -9.63 19.35 13.70
C THR A 160 -8.87 20.67 13.96
N GLY A 161 -8.76 21.53 12.94
CA GLY A 161 -8.24 22.88 13.08
C GLY A 161 -9.24 23.80 13.78
N ARG A 162 -8.99 24.13 15.04
CA ARG A 162 -9.60 25.29 15.70
C ARG A 162 -9.01 26.54 15.04
N ILE A 163 -9.74 27.16 14.11
CA ILE A 163 -9.42 28.51 13.64
C ILE A 163 -9.46 29.42 14.88
N GLY A 164 -8.36 30.11 15.16
CA GLY A 164 -8.32 31.11 16.22
C GLY A 164 -9.48 32.09 16.04
N SER A 165 -10.19 32.36 17.14
CA SER A 165 -11.43 33.14 17.27
C SER A 165 -12.75 32.43 16.87
N GLY A 166 -13.22 31.56 17.76
CA GLY A 166 -14.65 31.44 18.13
C GLY A 166 -15.69 30.97 17.10
N ALA A 167 -15.36 30.77 15.82
CA ALA A 167 -16.33 30.30 14.83
C ALA A 167 -16.18 28.80 14.56
N ARG A 168 -17.28 28.04 14.72
CA ARG A 168 -17.39 26.69 14.16
C ARG A 168 -17.30 26.80 12.64
N CYS A 169 -16.42 26.01 12.02
CA CYS A 169 -16.38 25.87 10.57
C CYS A 169 -17.77 25.41 10.11
N GLY A 170 -18.47 26.24 9.33
CA GLY A 170 -19.73 25.87 8.71
C GLY A 170 -19.58 24.62 7.85
N GLY A 171 -20.68 23.89 7.67
CA GLY A 171 -20.77 22.62 6.97
C GLY A 171 -20.33 22.66 5.48
N PRO A 172 -20.60 21.56 4.75
CA PRO A 172 -19.80 21.11 3.61
C PRO A 172 -19.78 22.19 2.51
N THR A 173 -18.68 22.90 2.39
CA THR A 173 -18.45 23.87 1.33
C THR A 173 -17.45 23.30 0.33
N ASP A 174 -17.93 23.20 -0.91
CA ASP A 174 -17.26 22.88 -2.17
C ASP A 174 -15.78 23.30 -2.20
N VAL A 175 -14.88 22.31 -2.12
CA VAL A 175 -13.43 22.53 -2.21
C VAL A 175 -13.04 22.61 -3.68
N ARG A 176 -13.40 23.71 -4.34
CA ARG A 176 -12.83 24.04 -5.65
C ARG A 176 -11.34 24.33 -5.48
N ASN A 177 -10.55 23.40 -6.01
CA ASN A 177 -9.24 23.60 -6.64
C ASN A 177 -8.45 24.82 -6.13
N ARG A 178 -7.72 24.66 -5.02
CA ARG A 178 -6.63 25.58 -4.65
C ARG A 178 -5.32 24.81 -4.52
N HIS A 179 -4.44 25.07 -5.47
CA HIS A 179 -3.01 24.79 -5.42
C HIS A 179 -2.40 25.25 -4.06
N PRO A 180 -1.50 24.48 -3.44
CA PRO A 180 -1.01 24.80 -2.10
C PRO A 180 0.11 25.84 -2.20
N ARG A 181 -0.20 27.12 -1.98
CA ARG A 181 0.80 28.04 -1.42
C ARG A 181 0.91 27.75 0.07
N ARG A 182 2.07 27.19 0.44
CA ARG A 182 2.57 26.98 1.81
C ARG A 182 2.05 28.03 2.79
N THR A 183 1.11 27.64 3.64
CA THR A 183 0.96 28.23 4.97
C THR A 183 0.71 27.10 5.98
N ARG A 184 1.40 27.20 7.11
CA ARG A 184 1.50 26.17 8.14
C ARG A 184 0.17 26.00 8.85
N GLY A 185 -0.67 25.10 8.36
CA GLY A 185 -1.85 24.60 9.05
C GLY A 185 -1.93 23.10 8.85
N CYS A 186 -1.67 22.32 9.90
CA CYS A 186 -1.70 20.86 9.86
C CYS A 186 -3.14 20.37 9.67
N CYS A 187 -3.59 20.23 8.43
CA CYS A 187 -4.68 19.31 8.10
C CYS A 187 -4.07 17.91 8.05
N SER A 188 -4.15 17.19 9.16
CA SER A 188 -3.88 15.75 9.15
C SER A 188 -5.18 15.03 8.81
N ILE A 189 -5.14 14.23 7.74
CA ILE A 189 -6.19 13.27 7.43
C ILE A 189 -5.94 12.09 8.38
N ALA A 190 -6.77 11.95 9.41
CA ALA A 190 -6.79 10.76 10.24
C ALA A 190 -7.87 9.80 9.69
N PRO A 191 -7.54 8.54 9.36
CA PRO A 191 -8.55 7.51 9.22
C PRO A 191 -9.08 7.12 10.62
N VAL A 192 -10.36 6.78 10.67
CA VAL A 192 -11.07 6.30 11.88
C VAL A 192 -10.38 5.06 12.44
#